data_AF-W4KAL0-F1
#
_entry.id   AF-W4KAL0-F1
#
_cell.length_a   1.000
_cell.length_b   1.000
_cell.length_c   1.000
_cell.angle_alpha   90.00
_cell.angle_beta   90.00
_cell.angle_gamma   90.00
#
_symmetry.space_group_name_H-M   'P 1'
#
loop_
_entity.id
_entity.type
_entity.pdbx_description
1 polymer ?
#
loop_
_entity_poly.entity_id
_entity_poly.type
_entity_poly.pdbx_seq_one_letter_code
_entity_poly.pdbx_strand_id
1 'polypeptide(L)'
;MAPRRHQRLCSLSYILLGRFVGADVLAKRTKRHLAELERSNYAEHSAGIEDDEDGPGKTAKGRARQTISDKRNISGTGPGAKRKKSTMNIRTAVLYRKKLAELVEESRIADHPAHIPTYLTAVTAPPREPPRLLCSVCGYWGRYKCKKCAMPYCDLNCEAVHDETRCEKRVV
;
A
#
# COMPACT_ATOMS: atom_id res chain seq x y z
N MET A 1 32.15 -7.78 -24.01
CA MET A 1 32.82 -7.10 -22.87
C MET A 1 32.25 -7.66 -21.57
N ALA A 2 32.96 -8.56 -20.91
CA ALA A 2 32.50 -9.27 -19.71
C ALA A 2 32.56 -8.36 -18.47
N PRO A 3 31.54 -8.34 -17.59
CA PRO A 3 31.62 -7.56 -16.35
C PRO A 3 32.54 -8.27 -15.34
N ARG A 4 33.52 -7.50 -14.85
CA ARG A 4 34.65 -7.93 -14.04
C ARG A 4 34.21 -8.49 -12.68
N ARG A 5 34.80 -9.63 -12.30
CA ARG A 5 34.64 -10.43 -11.07
C ARG A 5 35.01 -9.71 -9.74
N HIS A 6 34.97 -8.38 -9.67
CA HIS A 6 35.47 -7.62 -8.51
C HIS A 6 34.43 -7.32 -7.40
N GLN A 7 33.20 -7.81 -7.52
CA GLN A 7 32.11 -7.51 -6.57
C GLN A 7 31.98 -8.52 -5.41
N ARG A 8 32.73 -9.64 -5.41
CA ARG A 8 32.49 -10.75 -4.46
C ARG A 8 33.22 -10.66 -3.13
N LEU A 9 34.09 -9.68 -2.91
CA LEU A 9 34.90 -9.59 -1.68
C LEU A 9 34.60 -8.36 -0.81
N CYS A 10 33.71 -7.47 -1.24
CA CYS A 10 33.37 -6.23 -0.51
C CYS A 10 31.94 -6.27 0.08
N SER A 11 31.38 -7.46 0.30
CA SER A 11 30.02 -7.65 0.85
C SER A 11 29.98 -7.82 2.37
N LEU A 12 31.12 -8.07 3.03
CA LEU A 12 31.18 -8.38 4.46
C LEU A 12 31.66 -7.23 5.36
N SER A 13 32.18 -6.13 4.81
CA SER A 13 32.76 -5.03 5.60
C SER A 13 31.91 -3.77 5.69
N TYR A 14 30.83 -3.63 4.91
CA TYR A 14 30.06 -2.38 4.83
C TYR A 14 28.85 -2.28 5.78
N ILE A 15 28.64 -3.28 6.64
CA ILE A 15 27.48 -3.32 7.56
C ILE A 15 27.63 -2.32 8.73
N LEU A 16 28.84 -1.82 9.01
CA LEU A 16 29.16 -1.07 10.24
C LEU A 16 29.45 0.43 10.06
N LEU A 17 29.01 1.07 8.97
CA LEU A 17 29.25 2.52 8.75
C LEU A 17 27.98 3.30 8.35
N GLY A 18 26.82 2.90 8.88
CA GLY A 18 25.65 3.77 8.94
C GLY A 18 25.61 4.46 10.30
N ARG A 19 25.63 5.80 10.34
CA ARG A 19 25.31 6.58 11.55
C ARG A 19 24.05 5.96 12.21
N PHE A 20 24.14 5.63 13.49
CA PHE A 20 23.00 5.11 14.24
C PHE A 20 22.12 6.30 14.64
N VAL A 21 21.07 6.61 13.88
CA VAL A 21 19.92 7.29 14.48
C VAL A 21 19.22 6.26 15.36
N GLY A 22 18.98 6.60 16.62
CA GLY A 22 18.44 5.66 17.61
C GLY A 22 17.16 5.00 17.13
N ALA A 23 17.01 3.70 17.40
CA ALA A 23 15.85 2.89 16.98
C ALA A 23 14.51 3.56 17.33
N ASP A 24 14.45 4.28 18.45
CA ASP A 24 13.29 5.02 18.91
C ASP A 24 12.88 6.17 17.97
N VAL A 25 13.85 6.85 17.35
CA VAL A 25 13.59 7.96 16.43
C VAL A 25 13.08 7.42 15.09
N LEU A 26 13.60 6.27 14.64
CA LEU A 26 13.06 5.57 13.46
C LEU A 26 11.63 5.10 13.72
N ALA A 27 11.37 4.43 14.85
CA ALA A 27 10.05 3.95 15.22
C ALA A 27 9.02 5.08 15.34
N LYS A 28 9.41 6.21 15.93
CA LYS A 28 8.54 7.41 16.00
C LYS A 28 8.25 7.98 14.62
N ARG A 29 9.21 7.98 13.69
CA ARG A 29 9.01 8.46 12.30
C ARG A 29 8.09 7.51 11.52
N THR A 30 8.33 6.21 11.57
CA THR A 30 7.49 5.21 10.89
C THR A 30 6.06 5.28 11.41
N LYS A 31 5.87 5.42 12.73
CA LYS A 31 4.55 5.60 13.34
C LYS A 31 3.83 6.86 12.85
N ARG A 32 4.53 8.00 12.70
CA ARG A 32 3.94 9.24 12.17
C ARG A 32 3.46 9.08 10.72
N HIS A 33 4.26 8.40 9.90
CA HIS A 33 3.92 8.10 8.51
C HIS A 33 2.71 7.16 8.42
N LEU A 34 2.68 6.08 9.24
CA LEU A 34 1.52 5.19 9.31
C LEU A 34 0.25 5.94 9.75
N ALA A 35 0.36 6.80 10.76
CA ALA A 35 -0.77 7.62 11.21
C ALA A 35 -1.26 8.60 10.13
N GLU A 36 -0.39 9.08 9.24
CA GLU A 36 -0.79 9.92 8.11
C GLU A 36 -1.57 9.14 7.05
N LEU A 37 -1.09 7.93 6.72
CA LEU A 37 -1.81 7.01 5.85
C LEU A 37 -3.17 6.62 6.43
N GLU A 38 -3.24 6.37 7.74
CA GLU A 38 -4.50 6.10 8.45
C GLU A 38 -5.47 7.29 8.39
N ARG A 39 -4.98 8.53 8.55
CA ARG A 39 -5.81 9.74 8.39
C ARG A 39 -6.34 9.92 6.97
N SER A 40 -5.54 9.56 5.96
CA SER A 40 -5.93 9.67 4.54
C SER A 40 -6.91 8.58 4.08
N ASN A 41 -7.11 7.54 4.90
CA ASN A 41 -8.12 6.51 4.68
C ASN A 41 -9.51 7.08 5.05
N TYR A 42 -9.97 8.02 4.22
CA TYR A 42 -11.21 8.78 4.37
C TYR A 42 -12.42 7.84 4.44
N ALA A 43 -12.92 7.64 5.66
CA ALA A 43 -14.15 6.93 5.94
C ALA A 43 -15.22 7.95 6.36
N GLU A 44 -15.83 8.62 5.38
CA GLU A 44 -17.21 9.09 5.58
C GLU A 44 -18.06 7.82 5.74
N HIS A 45 -18.25 7.43 7.00
CA HIS A 45 -19.38 6.63 7.41
C HIS A 45 -20.61 7.29 6.80
N SER A 46 -21.43 6.53 6.07
CA SER A 46 -22.59 6.99 5.31
C SER A 46 -23.41 8.04 6.06
N ALA A 47 -23.08 9.31 5.87
CA ALA A 47 -23.93 10.41 6.27
C ALA A 47 -25.04 10.49 5.22
N GLY A 48 -26.28 10.23 5.66
CA GLY A 48 -27.47 10.49 4.86
C GLY A 48 -28.38 9.30 4.55
N ILE A 49 -28.66 8.42 5.52
CA ILE A 49 -30.03 7.87 5.62
C ILE A 49 -30.55 8.35 6.98
N GLU A 50 -30.87 9.64 7.02
CA GLU A 50 -31.78 10.18 8.02
C GLU A 50 -33.18 9.68 7.62
N ASP A 51 -33.78 8.93 8.54
CA ASP A 51 -35.12 8.38 8.45
C ASP A 51 -36.10 9.52 8.76
N ASP A 52 -36.53 10.24 7.72
CA ASP A 52 -37.61 11.22 7.82
C ASP A 52 -38.83 10.70 7.03
N GLU A 53 -39.76 10.08 7.75
CA GLU A 53 -41.16 9.95 7.34
C GLU A 53 -41.78 11.35 7.26
N ASP A 54 -42.14 11.79 6.04
CA ASP A 54 -43.40 12.45 5.64
C ASP A 54 -43.21 13.43 4.46
N GLY A 55 -43.98 13.22 3.39
CA GLY A 55 -44.39 14.30 2.47
C GLY A 55 -43.83 14.28 1.03
N PRO A 56 -44.68 14.47 -0.01
CA PRO A 56 -44.31 14.22 -1.40
C PRO A 56 -43.68 15.43 -2.12
N GLY A 57 -42.61 15.14 -2.86
CA GLY A 57 -42.23 15.88 -4.06
C GLY A 57 -41.09 16.91 -3.90
N LYS A 58 -40.00 16.68 -4.63
CA LYS A 58 -39.42 17.58 -5.66
C LYS A 58 -38.10 17.00 -6.16
N THR A 59 -37.93 17.07 -7.47
CA THR A 59 -36.80 16.62 -8.26
C THR A 59 -35.51 17.39 -7.95
N ALA A 60 -34.40 16.70 -7.71
CA ALA A 60 -33.06 17.18 -8.04
C ALA A 60 -32.14 15.97 -8.25
N LYS A 61 -31.53 15.92 -9.44
CA LYS A 61 -30.68 14.85 -9.95
C LYS A 61 -29.35 14.86 -9.20
N GLY A 62 -29.32 14.38 -7.96
CA GLY A 62 -28.09 14.07 -7.23
C GLY A 62 -27.36 12.94 -7.95
N ARG A 63 -26.10 13.19 -8.32
CA ARG A 63 -25.21 12.26 -9.01
C ARG A 63 -25.00 11.02 -8.15
N ALA A 64 -25.92 10.06 -8.25
CA ALA A 64 -25.85 8.79 -7.58
C ALA A 64 -24.46 8.21 -7.82
N ARG A 65 -23.72 7.99 -6.73
CA ARG A 65 -22.47 7.22 -6.71
C ARG A 65 -22.72 5.93 -7.48
N GLN A 66 -22.34 5.90 -8.75
CA GLN A 66 -22.19 4.65 -9.46
C GLN A 66 -21.03 3.93 -8.78
N THR A 67 -21.35 3.04 -7.85
CA THR A 67 -20.44 1.95 -7.50
C THR A 67 -20.05 1.31 -8.82
N ILE A 68 -18.75 1.24 -9.10
CA ILE A 68 -18.19 0.60 -10.28
C ILE A 68 -18.61 -0.87 -10.22
N SER A 69 -19.81 -1.16 -10.71
CA SER A 69 -20.26 -2.51 -11.00
C SER A 69 -19.46 -2.89 -12.22
N ASP A 70 -18.42 -3.69 -11.99
CA ASP A 70 -17.65 -4.36 -13.01
C ASP A 70 -18.62 -5.03 -13.99
N LYS A 71 -18.82 -4.39 -15.15
CA LYS A 71 -19.72 -4.88 -16.22
C LYS A 71 -19.08 -6.00 -17.02
N ARG A 72 -18.03 -6.66 -16.51
CA ARG A 72 -17.51 -7.89 -17.12
C ARG A 72 -18.50 -9.03 -16.87
N ASN A 73 -19.40 -9.19 -17.84
CA ASN A 73 -20.30 -10.34 -17.99
C ASN A 73 -19.46 -11.60 -18.26
N ILE A 74 -18.90 -12.19 -17.20
CA ILE A 74 -18.33 -13.53 -17.26
C ILE A 74 -19.42 -14.50 -16.82
N SER A 75 -19.78 -15.39 -17.76
CA SER A 75 -20.80 -16.45 -17.70
C SER A 75 -22.25 -16.06 -18.03
N GLY A 76 -22.66 -16.33 -19.26
CA GLY A 76 -24.06 -16.57 -19.60
C GLY A 76 -24.54 -16.00 -20.95
N THR A 77 -24.05 -16.55 -22.06
CA THR A 77 -24.64 -16.32 -23.39
C THR A 77 -26.02 -17.02 -23.44
N GLY A 78 -27.10 -16.24 -23.35
CA GLY A 78 -28.46 -16.73 -23.54
C GLY A 78 -29.53 -15.67 -23.23
N PRO A 79 -30.54 -15.46 -24.10
CA PRO A 79 -31.65 -14.54 -23.84
C PRO A 79 -32.55 -15.12 -22.74
N GLY A 80 -32.21 -14.87 -21.49
CA GLY A 80 -32.92 -15.41 -20.32
C GLY A 80 -32.07 -15.62 -19.06
N ALA A 81 -30.75 -15.40 -19.13
CA ALA A 81 -29.89 -15.50 -17.96
C ALA A 81 -30.19 -14.36 -16.96
N LYS A 82 -31.00 -14.65 -15.94
CA LYS A 82 -31.21 -13.75 -14.80
C LYS A 82 -29.86 -13.50 -14.14
N ARG A 83 -29.44 -12.23 -14.05
CA ARG A 83 -28.24 -11.84 -13.32
C ARG A 83 -28.28 -12.45 -11.93
N LYS A 84 -27.27 -13.27 -11.58
CA LYS A 84 -27.13 -13.81 -10.22
C LYS A 84 -27.17 -12.62 -9.26
N LYS A 85 -28.22 -12.58 -8.45
CA LYS A 85 -28.43 -11.51 -7.49
C LYS A 85 -27.28 -11.58 -6.48
N SER A 86 -26.64 -10.45 -6.21
CA SER A 86 -25.52 -10.34 -5.27
C SER A 86 -25.85 -11.05 -3.95
N THR A 87 -24.87 -11.68 -3.28
CA THR A 87 -25.11 -12.31 -1.98
C THR A 87 -25.38 -11.25 -0.92
N MET A 88 -26.06 -11.62 0.17
CA MET A 88 -26.30 -10.70 1.29
C MET A 88 -25.00 -10.10 1.82
N ASN A 89 -23.97 -10.93 1.93
CA ASN A 89 -22.63 -10.55 2.39
C ASN A 89 -21.97 -9.49 1.49
N ILE A 90 -22.15 -9.60 0.17
CA ILE A 90 -21.63 -8.58 -0.76
C ILE A 90 -22.43 -7.29 -0.61
N ARG A 91 -23.75 -7.36 -0.40
CA ARG A 91 -24.57 -6.15 -0.15
C ARG A 91 -24.15 -5.45 1.14
N THR A 92 -23.98 -6.18 2.23
CA THR A 92 -23.56 -5.61 3.51
C THR A 92 -22.15 -5.04 3.43
N ALA A 93 -21.19 -5.69 2.77
CA ALA A 93 -19.85 -5.13 2.58
C ALA A 93 -19.83 -3.83 1.74
N VAL A 94 -20.76 -3.69 0.79
CA VAL A 94 -20.86 -2.48 -0.06
C VAL A 94 -21.55 -1.32 0.68
N LEU A 95 -22.62 -1.63 1.42
CA LEU A 95 -23.44 -0.64 2.14
C LEU A 95 -22.80 -0.23 3.47
N TYR A 96 -22.30 -1.20 4.24
CA TYR A 96 -21.66 -1.01 5.53
C TYR A 96 -20.17 -1.25 5.40
N ARG A 97 -19.44 -0.17 5.12
CA ARG A 97 -17.97 -0.22 4.98
C ARG A 97 -17.33 -0.28 6.37
N LYS A 98 -16.92 -1.48 6.78
CA LYS A 98 -16.11 -1.71 7.98
C LYS A 98 -14.64 -1.38 7.75
N LYS A 99 -13.94 -0.93 8.78
CA LYS A 99 -12.48 -0.72 8.71
C LYS A 99 -11.76 -2.07 8.75
N LEU A 100 -10.53 -2.14 8.22
CA LEU A 100 -9.74 -3.38 8.26
C LEU A 100 -9.58 -3.91 9.69
N ALA A 101 -9.37 -3.02 10.67
CA ALA A 101 -9.25 -3.40 12.07
C ALA A 101 -10.49 -4.17 12.58
N GLU A 102 -11.69 -3.65 12.30
CA GLU A 102 -12.96 -4.29 12.67
C GLU A 102 -13.14 -5.65 11.98
N LEU A 103 -12.74 -5.76 10.70
CA LEU A 103 -12.80 -7.02 9.96
C LEU A 103 -11.84 -8.08 10.52
N VAL A 104 -10.66 -7.68 10.99
CA VAL A 104 -9.68 -8.57 11.62
C VAL A 104 -10.18 -9.06 12.99
N GLU A 105 -10.82 -8.19 13.76
CA GLU A 105 -11.43 -8.54 15.06
C GLU A 105 -12.64 -9.48 14.89
N GLU A 106 -13.53 -9.20 13.92
CA GLU A 106 -14.71 -10.02 13.64
C GLU A 106 -14.35 -11.44 13.16
N SER A 107 -13.27 -11.57 12.38
CA SER A 107 -12.81 -12.85 11.85
C SER A 107 -12.01 -13.69 12.83
N ARG A 108 -11.68 -13.15 14.03
CA ARG A 108 -10.91 -13.84 15.08
C ARG A 108 -9.66 -14.55 14.55
N ILE A 109 -8.94 -13.86 13.68
CA ILE A 109 -7.78 -14.41 12.96
C ILE A 109 -6.69 -14.92 13.92
N ALA A 110 -6.58 -14.33 15.11
CA ALA A 110 -5.63 -14.74 16.14
C ALA A 110 -5.93 -16.12 16.76
N ASP A 111 -7.19 -16.56 16.73
CA ASP A 111 -7.63 -17.81 17.37
C ASP A 111 -7.47 -19.03 16.43
N HIS A 112 -7.12 -18.81 15.16
CA HIS A 112 -6.92 -19.90 14.21
C HIS A 112 -5.67 -20.73 14.54
N PRO A 113 -5.72 -22.06 14.31
CA PRO A 113 -4.58 -22.93 14.58
C PRO A 113 -3.38 -22.56 13.70
N ALA A 114 -2.18 -22.72 14.24
CA ALA A 114 -0.91 -22.31 13.61
C ALA A 114 -0.65 -22.92 12.21
N HIS A 115 -1.32 -24.02 11.86
CA HIS A 115 -1.22 -24.65 10.54
C HIS A 115 -1.95 -23.85 9.44
N ILE A 116 -2.92 -23.01 9.79
CA ILE A 116 -3.67 -22.20 8.82
C ILE A 116 -2.95 -20.86 8.67
N PRO A 117 -2.37 -20.54 7.51
CA PRO A 117 -1.77 -19.23 7.28
C PRO A 117 -2.88 -18.18 7.28
N THR A 118 -2.74 -17.17 8.12
CA THR A 118 -3.67 -16.05 8.24
C THR A 118 -2.98 -14.74 7.89
N TYR A 119 -3.74 -13.63 7.83
CA TYR A 119 -3.20 -12.30 7.55
C TYR A 119 -2.01 -11.93 8.47
N LEU A 120 -2.02 -12.41 9.72
CA LEU A 120 -0.96 -12.11 10.69
C LEU A 120 0.26 -13.04 10.56
N THR A 121 0.07 -14.27 10.11
CA THR A 121 1.14 -15.30 10.06
C THR A 121 1.72 -15.50 8.66
N ALA A 122 1.10 -14.94 7.63
CA ALA A 122 1.56 -14.98 6.25
C ALA A 122 2.77 -14.05 6.03
N VAL A 123 3.90 -14.38 6.66
CA VAL A 123 5.18 -13.68 6.51
C VAL A 123 6.12 -14.51 5.63
N THR A 124 6.79 -13.85 4.69
CA THR A 124 7.79 -14.49 3.83
C THR A 124 9.16 -14.49 4.48
N ALA A 125 9.97 -15.50 4.17
CA ALA A 125 11.37 -15.53 4.60
C ALA A 125 12.15 -14.34 4.00
N PRO A 126 13.19 -13.84 4.71
CA PRO A 126 14.01 -12.76 4.21
C PRO A 126 14.67 -13.13 2.87
N PRO A 127 14.91 -12.15 1.98
CA PRO A 127 15.51 -12.41 0.68
C PRO A 127 16.94 -12.94 0.84
N ARG A 128 17.29 -13.96 0.05
CA ARG A 128 18.65 -14.52 0.01
C ARG A 128 19.62 -13.63 -0.78
N GLU A 129 19.10 -12.83 -1.70
CA GLU A 129 19.88 -11.98 -2.59
C GLU A 129 20.01 -10.56 -2.03
N PRO A 130 21.16 -9.89 -2.23
CA PRO A 130 21.33 -8.51 -1.81
C PRO A 130 20.39 -7.57 -2.59
N PRO A 131 19.94 -6.47 -1.98
CA PRO A 131 19.08 -5.50 -2.65
C PRO A 131 19.82 -4.87 -3.83
N ARG A 132 19.13 -4.73 -4.97
CA ARG A 132 19.69 -4.07 -6.15
C ARG A 132 19.65 -2.56 -5.98
N LEU A 133 20.76 -1.89 -6.31
CA LEU A 133 20.85 -0.44 -6.33
C LEU A 133 20.33 0.09 -7.66
N LEU A 134 19.08 0.52 -7.67
CA LEU A 134 18.44 1.16 -8.82
C LEU A 134 18.28 2.66 -8.57
N CYS A 135 18.50 3.45 -9.62
CA CYS A 135 18.32 4.90 -9.60
C CYS A 135 16.87 5.21 -9.25
N SER A 136 16.65 6.02 -8.21
CA SER A 136 15.29 6.38 -7.80
C SER A 136 14.55 7.16 -8.89
N VAL A 137 15.27 7.95 -9.69
CA VAL A 137 14.69 8.87 -10.68
C VAL A 137 14.28 8.13 -11.95
N CYS A 138 15.20 7.39 -12.57
CA CYS A 138 14.99 6.77 -13.89
C CYS A 138 14.96 5.22 -13.89
N GLY A 139 15.26 4.57 -12.76
CA GLY A 139 15.28 3.10 -12.65
C GLY A 139 16.51 2.40 -13.24
N TYR A 140 17.49 3.13 -13.79
CA TYR A 140 18.75 2.55 -14.27
C TYR A 140 19.66 2.08 -13.12
N TRP A 141 20.82 1.48 -13.41
CA TRP A 141 21.78 1.05 -12.39
C TRP A 141 22.32 2.23 -11.58
N GLY A 142 22.03 2.25 -10.28
CA GLY A 142 22.48 3.30 -9.35
C GLY A 142 23.96 3.15 -9.03
N ARG A 143 24.80 4.04 -9.57
CA ARG A 143 26.25 4.03 -9.35
C ARG A 143 26.66 4.85 -8.13
N TYR A 144 25.86 5.88 -7.80
CA TYR A 144 26.12 6.82 -6.73
C TYR A 144 25.00 6.78 -5.70
N LYS A 145 25.28 7.31 -4.50
CA LYS A 145 24.32 7.41 -3.40
C LYS A 145 24.32 8.84 -2.87
N CYS A 146 23.14 9.41 -2.66
CA CYS A 146 23.01 10.74 -2.08
C CYS A 146 23.53 10.75 -0.63
N LYS A 147 24.33 11.77 -0.28
CA LYS A 147 24.90 11.90 1.08
C LYS A 147 23.86 12.25 2.15
N LYS A 148 22.69 12.75 1.76
CA LYS A 148 21.62 13.21 2.66
C LYS A 148 20.61 12.10 2.99
N CYS A 149 20.30 11.24 2.01
CA CYS A 149 19.20 10.27 2.08
C CYS A 149 19.58 8.84 1.65
N ALA A 150 20.84 8.62 1.26
CA ALA A 150 21.37 7.34 0.79
C ALA A 150 20.67 6.69 -0.42
N MET A 151 19.72 7.38 -1.07
CA MET A 151 19.04 6.87 -2.26
C MET A 151 20.01 6.77 -3.45
N PRO A 152 19.95 5.70 -4.26
CA PRO A 152 20.82 5.55 -5.40
C PRO A 152 20.41 6.44 -6.57
N TYR A 153 21.38 6.96 -7.32
CA TYR A 153 21.17 7.61 -8.61
C TYR A 153 22.22 7.19 -9.63
N CYS A 154 21.93 7.33 -10.92
CA CYS A 154 22.84 6.91 -11.99
C CYS A 154 23.87 7.99 -12.34
N ASP A 155 23.43 9.25 -12.48
CA ASP A 155 24.23 10.38 -13.00
C ASP A 155 23.85 11.71 -12.33
N LEU A 156 24.66 12.75 -12.56
CA LEU A 156 24.47 14.10 -11.99
C LEU A 156 23.12 14.73 -12.35
N ASN A 157 22.58 14.46 -13.55
CA ASN A 157 21.23 14.92 -13.91
C ASN A 157 20.16 14.31 -13.00
N CYS A 158 20.29 13.03 -12.67
CA CYS A 158 19.41 12.37 -11.71
C CYS A 158 19.68 12.84 -10.28
N GLU A 159 20.89 13.28 -9.95
CA GLU A 159 21.20 13.91 -8.66
C GLU A 159 20.45 15.23 -8.49
N ALA A 160 20.47 16.12 -9.49
CA ALA A 160 19.75 17.39 -9.44
C ALA A 160 18.23 17.19 -9.26
N VAL A 161 17.63 16.34 -10.09
CA VAL A 161 16.19 16.00 -9.99
C VAL A 161 15.88 15.33 -8.66
N HIS A 162 16.78 14.47 -8.18
CA HIS A 162 16.65 13.84 -6.87
C HIS A 162 16.64 14.90 -5.76
N ASP A 163 17.59 15.83 -5.76
CA ASP A 163 17.74 16.88 -4.76
C ASP A 163 16.51 17.80 -4.69
N GLU A 164 15.87 18.07 -5.83
CA GLU A 164 14.66 18.91 -5.92
C GLU A 164 13.39 18.20 -5.45
N THR A 165 13.18 16.95 -5.89
CA THR A 165 11.84 16.31 -5.80
C THR A 165 11.75 15.17 -4.82
N ARG A 166 12.89 14.56 -4.45
CA ARG A 166 12.92 13.25 -3.76
C ARG A 166 13.90 13.19 -2.59
N CYS A 167 14.79 14.16 -2.44
CA CYS A 167 15.77 14.20 -1.38
C CYS A 167 15.09 14.60 -0.06
N GLU A 168 14.41 13.64 0.55
CA GLU A 168 14.07 13.73 1.95
C GLU A 168 15.38 13.71 2.74
N LYS A 169 15.61 14.71 3.59
CA LYS A 169 16.85 14.92 4.39
C LYS A 169 17.17 13.80 5.41
N ARG A 170 16.65 12.60 5.19
CA ARG A 170 16.41 11.63 6.23
C ARG A 170 16.66 10.21 5.76
N VAL A 171 17.93 9.95 5.50
CA VAL A 171 18.62 8.73 5.93
C VAL A 171 20.06 9.17 6.18
N VAL A 172 20.38 9.62 7.38
CA VAL A 172 20.95 8.72 8.38
C VAL A 172 20.52 9.15 9.77
#